data_AF-A0A3D2VWD7-F1
#
_entry.id   AF-A0A3D2VWD7-F1
#
_cell.length_a   1.000
_cell.length_b   1.000
_cell.length_c   1.000
_cell.angle_alpha   90.00
_cell.angle_beta   90.00
_cell.angle_gamma   90.00
#
_symmetry.space_group_name_H-M   'P 1'
#
loop_
_entity.id
_entity.type
_entity.pdbx_description
1 polymer ?
#
loop_
_entity_poly.entity_id
_entity_poly.type
_entity_poly.pdbx_seq_one_letter_code
_entity_poly.pdbx_strand_id
1 'polypeptide(L)'
;MRKVLSVLLPLLLCSFGLTAWGAEKTLKLGVIAELTGDMPAVGASCKNAAEMAVKEINAAGGVQVGKQKMKVDLVVEDNAGKADQSAAAAQKLITQDEVLAIVGPNASRYAIPASEIAESSETVLITPWSTNPKTTLDATTNQPKKYVFRACFIDPFQGGVLAKFALEKLKAKNAAVLYDVASDYNKGIAEVFKANYEKLGGKIVAFETYTTNDKDFSAQLTKIKDAKP
;
A
#
# COMPACT_ATOMS: atom_id res chain seq x y z
N MET A 1 -76.34 -8.53 -54.53
CA MET A 1 -74.91 -8.81 -54.81
C MET A 1 -74.19 -7.47 -54.70
N ARG A 2 -73.28 -7.14 -53.78
CA ARG A 2 -72.31 -7.83 -52.93
C ARG A 2 -72.25 -7.07 -51.58
N LYS A 3 -72.17 -7.77 -50.44
CA LYS A 3 -71.86 -7.17 -49.14
C LYS A 3 -70.34 -7.15 -48.96
N VAL A 4 -69.77 -5.99 -48.66
CA VAL A 4 -68.38 -5.81 -48.24
C VAL A 4 -68.32 -6.06 -46.73
N LEU A 5 -67.57 -7.06 -46.29
CA LEU A 5 -67.30 -7.32 -44.88
C LEU A 5 -65.78 -7.29 -44.69
N SER A 6 -65.28 -6.15 -44.22
CA SER A 6 -63.87 -5.95 -43.88
C SER A 6 -63.59 -6.61 -42.52
N VAL A 7 -62.83 -7.70 -42.53
CA VAL A 7 -62.37 -8.41 -41.34
C VAL A 7 -61.14 -7.68 -40.79
N LEU A 8 -61.28 -7.10 -39.60
CA LEU A 8 -60.17 -6.66 -38.74
C LEU A 8 -59.71 -7.85 -37.90
N LEU A 9 -58.46 -8.29 -38.08
CA LEU A 9 -57.82 -9.31 -37.26
C LEU A 9 -56.78 -8.64 -36.34
N PRO A 10 -56.78 -8.90 -35.01
CA PRO A 10 -55.92 -8.19 -34.08
C PRO A 10 -54.48 -8.71 -34.13
N LEU A 11 -53.54 -7.78 -34.21
CA LEU A 11 -52.10 -8.03 -34.08
C LEU A 11 -51.82 -8.50 -32.64
N LEU A 12 -51.48 -9.77 -32.45
CA LEU A 12 -50.90 -10.26 -31.20
C LEU A 12 -49.52 -9.61 -31.00
N LEU A 13 -49.44 -8.60 -30.14
CA LEU A 13 -48.16 -8.16 -29.55
C LEU A 13 -47.70 -9.23 -28.55
N CYS A 14 -46.87 -10.16 -29.00
CA CYS A 14 -45.99 -10.92 -28.12
C CYS A 14 -45.03 -9.93 -27.44
N SER A 15 -45.38 -9.55 -26.21
CA SER A 15 -44.50 -8.82 -25.31
C SER A 15 -43.39 -9.78 -24.88
N PHE A 16 -42.30 -9.80 -25.65
CA PHE A 16 -41.03 -10.34 -25.20
C PHE A 16 -40.58 -9.46 -24.03
N GLY A 17 -40.90 -9.88 -22.81
CA GLY A 17 -40.28 -9.37 -21.62
C GLY A 17 -38.79 -9.69 -21.70
N LEU A 18 -37.99 -8.73 -22.19
CA LEU A 18 -36.57 -8.71 -21.90
C LEU A 18 -36.45 -8.59 -20.38
N THR A 19 -36.37 -9.74 -19.70
CA THR A 19 -35.69 -9.80 -18.43
C THR A 19 -34.27 -9.35 -18.71
N ALA A 20 -33.98 -8.08 -18.44
CA ALA A 20 -32.64 -7.56 -18.38
C ALA A 20 -31.89 -8.45 -17.39
N TRP A 21 -31.09 -9.37 -17.90
CA TRP A 21 -30.10 -10.11 -17.14
C TRP A 21 -29.21 -9.01 -16.55
N GLY A 22 -29.42 -8.70 -15.26
CA GLY A 22 -28.68 -7.63 -14.61
C GLY A 22 -27.19 -7.93 -14.75
N ALA A 23 -26.45 -7.05 -15.42
CA ALA A 23 -25.01 -7.15 -15.52
C ALA A 23 -24.44 -7.40 -14.12
N GLU A 24 -23.59 -8.41 -13.99
CA GLU A 24 -22.95 -8.74 -12.72
C GLU A 24 -22.16 -7.50 -12.26
N LYS A 25 -22.66 -6.83 -11.22
CA LYS A 25 -22.05 -5.60 -10.74
C LYS A 25 -20.74 -5.96 -10.04
N THR A 26 -19.64 -5.42 -10.55
CA THR A 26 -18.31 -5.57 -9.95
C THR A 26 -17.92 -4.34 -9.16
N LEU A 27 -17.14 -4.56 -8.12
CA LEU A 27 -16.49 -3.55 -7.29
C LEU A 27 -15.01 -3.60 -7.60
N LYS A 28 -14.46 -2.52 -8.16
CA LYS A 28 -13.06 -2.44 -8.53
C LYS A 28 -12.19 -2.06 -7.33
N LEU A 29 -11.14 -2.83 -7.09
CA LEU A 29 -10.07 -2.51 -6.14
C LEU A 29 -8.75 -2.37 -6.89
N GLY A 30 -8.03 -1.29 -6.59
CA GLY A 30 -6.69 -1.06 -7.09
C GLY A 30 -5.65 -1.78 -6.25
N VAL A 31 -4.58 -2.26 -6.88
CA VAL A 31 -3.36 -2.70 -6.21
C VAL A 31 -2.20 -1.97 -6.86
N ILE A 32 -1.38 -1.32 -6.04
CA ILE A 32 -0.09 -0.82 -6.50
C ILE A 32 0.99 -1.74 -5.92
N ALA A 33 1.77 -2.38 -6.79
CA ALA A 33 2.82 -3.30 -6.40
C ALA A 33 4.13 -3.00 -7.14
N GLU A 34 5.26 -3.28 -6.50
CA GLU A 34 6.60 -3.17 -7.07
C GLU A 34 6.88 -4.39 -7.98
N LEU A 35 6.14 -4.53 -9.08
CA LEU A 35 6.24 -5.70 -9.97
C LEU A 35 7.55 -5.72 -10.75
N THR A 36 8.08 -4.55 -11.08
CA THR A 36 9.42 -4.37 -11.62
C THR A 36 10.26 -3.45 -10.73
N GLY A 37 11.52 -3.22 -11.09
CA GLY A 37 12.42 -2.35 -10.35
C GLY A 37 13.23 -3.10 -9.29
N ASP A 38 13.31 -2.55 -8.09
CA ASP A 38 14.25 -2.95 -7.04
C ASP A 38 13.77 -4.10 -6.14
N MET A 39 12.45 -4.37 -6.10
CA MET A 39 11.86 -5.42 -5.26
C MET A 39 10.81 -6.29 -5.98
N PRO A 40 11.09 -6.81 -7.20
CA PRO A 40 10.09 -7.51 -8.02
C PRO A 40 9.50 -8.76 -7.35
N ALA A 41 10.28 -9.47 -6.52
CA ALA A 41 9.79 -10.63 -5.78
C ALA A 41 8.73 -10.26 -4.73
N VAL A 42 8.88 -9.10 -4.07
CA VAL A 42 7.90 -8.58 -3.11
C VAL A 42 6.62 -8.20 -3.85
N GLY A 43 6.73 -7.46 -4.95
CA GLY A 43 5.57 -7.08 -5.76
C GLY A 43 4.81 -8.29 -6.28
N ALA A 44 5.52 -9.30 -6.81
CA ALA A 44 4.91 -10.54 -7.26
C ALA A 44 4.15 -11.26 -6.13
N SER A 45 4.76 -11.36 -4.94
CA SER A 45 4.09 -11.95 -3.77
C SER A 45 2.84 -11.16 -3.36
N CYS A 46 2.90 -9.83 -3.38
CA CYS A 46 1.77 -8.95 -3.06
C CYS A 46 0.61 -9.15 -4.05
N LYS A 47 0.90 -9.12 -5.35
CA LYS A 47 -0.08 -9.38 -6.41
C LYS A 47 -0.73 -10.74 -6.25
N ASN A 48 0.07 -11.80 -6.09
CA ASN A 48 -0.45 -13.16 -5.93
C ASN A 48 -1.36 -13.30 -4.70
N ALA A 49 -1.00 -12.66 -3.59
CA ALA A 49 -1.83 -12.65 -2.38
C ALA A 49 -3.16 -11.91 -2.57
N ALA A 50 -3.13 -10.75 -3.26
CA ALA A 50 -4.33 -10.00 -3.58
C ALA A 50 -5.27 -10.78 -4.52
N GLU A 51 -4.72 -11.40 -5.57
CA GLU A 51 -5.48 -12.25 -6.49
C GLU A 51 -6.07 -13.47 -5.78
N MET A 52 -5.32 -14.11 -4.88
CA MET A 52 -5.81 -15.23 -4.07
C MET A 52 -6.97 -14.79 -3.17
N ALA A 53 -6.84 -13.67 -2.46
CA ALA A 53 -7.90 -13.13 -1.61
C ALA A 53 -9.17 -12.80 -2.41
N VAL A 54 -9.04 -12.15 -3.57
CA VAL A 54 -10.17 -11.86 -4.46
C VAL A 54 -10.84 -13.14 -4.95
N LYS A 55 -10.05 -14.16 -5.32
CA LYS A 55 -10.59 -15.46 -5.74
C LYS A 55 -11.42 -16.10 -4.63
N GLU A 56 -10.93 -16.10 -3.39
CA GLU A 56 -11.64 -16.64 -2.23
C GLU A 56 -12.93 -15.87 -1.94
N ILE A 57 -12.87 -14.53 -1.93
CA ILE A 57 -14.03 -13.65 -1.73
C ILE A 57 -15.09 -13.90 -2.80
N ASN A 58 -14.67 -13.96 -4.07
CA ASN A 58 -15.58 -14.18 -5.19
C ASN A 58 -16.17 -15.59 -5.17
N ALA A 59 -15.41 -16.62 -4.79
CA ALA A 59 -15.90 -17.98 -4.59
C ALA A 59 -16.94 -18.07 -3.45
N ALA A 60 -16.79 -17.26 -2.39
CA ALA A 60 -17.76 -17.11 -1.30
C ALA A 60 -19.00 -16.26 -1.68
N GLY A 61 -19.15 -15.89 -2.95
CA GLY A 61 -20.29 -15.15 -3.47
C GLY A 61 -20.11 -13.63 -3.53
N GLY A 62 -18.89 -13.12 -3.27
CA GLY A 62 -18.58 -11.69 -3.33
C GLY A 62 -18.87 -10.93 -2.03
N VAL A 63 -18.71 -9.60 -2.10
CA VAL A 63 -18.88 -8.68 -0.97
C VAL A 63 -20.32 -8.19 -0.89
N GLN A 64 -20.90 -8.16 0.31
CA GLN A 64 -22.21 -7.57 0.54
C GLN A 64 -22.11 -6.04 0.57
N VAL A 65 -22.74 -5.37 -0.40
CA VAL A 65 -22.81 -3.91 -0.49
C VAL A 65 -24.28 -3.50 -0.44
N GLY A 66 -24.71 -2.99 0.72
CA GLY A 66 -26.12 -2.73 1.00
C GLY A 66 -26.95 -4.01 0.87
N LYS A 67 -27.90 -4.04 -0.07
CA LYS A 67 -28.75 -5.22 -0.34
C LYS A 67 -28.22 -6.13 -1.46
N GLN A 68 -27.08 -5.81 -2.07
CA GLN A 68 -26.53 -6.53 -3.22
C GLN A 68 -25.26 -7.28 -2.85
N LYS A 69 -25.00 -8.41 -3.50
CA LYS A 69 -23.66 -9.02 -3.53
C LYS A 69 -22.95 -8.59 -4.80
N MET A 70 -21.71 -8.12 -4.66
CA MET A 70 -20.87 -7.66 -5.76
C MET A 70 -19.59 -8.48 -5.80
N LYS A 71 -19.15 -8.87 -7.00
CA LYS A 71 -17.82 -9.47 -7.18
C LYS A 71 -16.75 -8.39 -7.08
N VAL A 72 -15.58 -8.77 -6.62
CA VAL A 72 -14.41 -7.91 -6.63
C VAL A 72 -13.67 -8.10 -7.95
N ASP A 73 -13.34 -7.00 -8.60
CA ASP A 73 -12.45 -6.93 -9.75
C ASP A 73 -11.16 -6.21 -9.34
N LEU A 74 -10.00 -6.79 -9.66
CA LEU A 74 -8.71 -6.31 -9.20
C LEU A 74 -7.98 -5.62 -10.36
N VAL A 75 -7.64 -4.34 -10.21
CA VAL A 75 -6.83 -3.59 -11.16
C VAL A 75 -5.44 -3.42 -10.57
N VAL A 76 -4.41 -3.94 -11.23
CA VAL A 76 -3.04 -3.94 -10.70
C VAL A 76 -2.15 -3.02 -11.51
N GLU A 77 -1.51 -2.07 -10.83
CA GLU A 77 -0.49 -1.18 -11.40
C GLU A 77 0.89 -1.49 -10.85
N ASP A 78 1.89 -1.44 -11.73
CA ASP A 78 3.30 -1.50 -11.38
C ASP A 78 3.84 -0.09 -11.10
N ASN A 79 4.49 0.11 -9.96
CA ASN A 79 5.19 1.37 -9.67
C ASN A 79 6.67 1.36 -10.09
N ALA A 80 7.16 0.25 -10.66
CA ALA A 80 8.53 0.07 -11.13
C ALA A 80 9.63 0.37 -10.09
N GLY A 81 9.30 0.30 -8.80
CA GLY A 81 10.21 0.69 -7.71
C GLY A 81 10.54 2.18 -7.70
N LYS A 82 9.62 3.06 -8.11
CA LYS A 82 9.84 4.52 -8.16
C LYS A 82 8.72 5.32 -7.50
N ALA A 83 9.11 6.42 -6.85
CA ALA A 83 8.20 7.29 -6.09
C ALA A 83 7.21 8.05 -6.99
N ASP A 84 7.69 8.61 -8.09
CA ASP A 84 6.89 9.31 -9.09
C ASP A 84 5.87 8.38 -9.77
N GLN A 85 6.32 7.17 -10.14
CA GLN A 85 5.45 6.16 -10.73
C GLN A 85 4.40 5.64 -9.74
N SER A 86 4.71 5.62 -8.43
CA SER A 86 3.71 5.28 -7.40
C SER A 86 2.59 6.31 -7.31
N ALA A 87 2.92 7.61 -7.37
CA ALA A 87 1.90 8.66 -7.43
C ALA A 87 1.09 8.59 -8.73
N ALA A 88 1.74 8.36 -9.87
CA ALA A 88 1.07 8.22 -11.16
C ALA A 88 0.13 7.00 -11.21
N ALA A 89 0.55 5.86 -10.66
CA ALA A 89 -0.27 4.65 -10.54
C ALA A 89 -1.50 4.89 -9.67
N ALA A 90 -1.35 5.54 -8.50
CA ALA A 90 -2.49 5.92 -7.67
C ALA A 90 -3.45 6.85 -8.41
N GLN A 91 -2.91 7.86 -9.09
CA GLN A 91 -3.71 8.80 -9.87
C GLN A 91 -4.51 8.10 -10.96
N LYS A 92 -3.89 7.19 -11.71
CA LYS A 92 -4.52 6.40 -12.77
C LYS A 92 -5.62 5.49 -12.23
N LEU A 93 -5.34 4.74 -11.17
CA LEU A 93 -6.32 3.87 -10.53
C LEU A 93 -7.58 4.64 -10.10
N ILE A 94 -7.39 5.85 -9.59
CA ILE A 94 -8.47 6.72 -9.13
C ILE A 94 -9.26 7.31 -10.31
N THR A 95 -8.59 7.94 -11.29
CA THR A 95 -9.28 8.75 -12.31
C THR A 95 -9.62 8.03 -13.60
N GLN A 96 -8.91 6.96 -13.94
CA GLN A 96 -9.15 6.20 -15.18
C GLN A 96 -9.83 4.88 -14.88
N ASP A 97 -9.33 4.14 -13.88
CA ASP A 97 -9.88 2.83 -13.55
C ASP A 97 -11.07 2.90 -12.59
N GLU A 98 -11.26 4.06 -11.94
CA GLU A 98 -12.36 4.36 -11.01
C GLU A 98 -12.48 3.31 -9.89
N VAL A 99 -11.34 2.95 -9.29
CA VAL A 99 -11.33 1.98 -8.19
C VAL A 99 -11.93 2.56 -6.91
N LEU A 100 -12.61 1.74 -6.12
CA LEU A 100 -13.19 2.14 -4.84
C LEU A 100 -12.12 2.43 -3.78
N ALA A 101 -11.06 1.63 -3.78
CA ALA A 101 -9.97 1.71 -2.83
C ALA A 101 -8.70 1.09 -3.43
N ILE A 102 -7.56 1.44 -2.84
CA ILE A 102 -6.23 0.98 -3.25
C ILE A 102 -5.60 0.16 -2.12
N VAL A 103 -5.02 -0.99 -2.46
CA VAL A 103 -4.14 -1.76 -1.58
C VAL A 103 -2.69 -1.58 -2.05
N GLY A 104 -1.77 -1.36 -1.11
CA GLY A 104 -0.39 -0.97 -1.43
C GLY A 104 -0.25 0.54 -1.65
N PRO A 105 0.93 1.04 -2.07
CA PRO A 105 2.18 0.31 -2.29
C PRO A 105 2.76 -0.34 -1.03
N ASN A 106 3.77 -1.20 -1.19
CA ASN A 106 4.33 -1.93 -0.06
C ASN A 106 5.35 -1.09 0.71
N ALA A 107 6.41 -0.60 0.05
CA ALA A 107 7.48 0.11 0.76
C ALA A 107 7.17 1.60 1.02
N SER A 108 7.61 2.15 2.15
CA SER A 108 7.28 3.54 2.53
C SER A 108 7.69 4.60 1.51
N ARG A 109 8.82 4.44 0.84
CA ARG A 109 9.28 5.37 -0.23
C ARG A 109 8.32 5.45 -1.43
N TYR A 110 7.45 4.46 -1.58
CA TYR A 110 6.43 4.38 -2.63
C TYR A 110 5.04 4.70 -2.09
N ALA A 111 4.75 4.23 -0.87
CA ALA A 111 3.46 4.44 -0.24
C ALA A 111 3.21 5.89 0.18
N ILE A 112 4.23 6.63 0.62
CA ILE A 112 4.09 8.04 0.98
C ILE A 112 3.58 8.88 -0.21
N PRO A 113 4.23 8.91 -1.39
CA PRO A 113 3.71 9.71 -2.51
C PRO A 113 2.35 9.23 -3.03
N ALA A 114 2.09 7.92 -3.09
CA ALA A 114 0.75 7.40 -3.44
C ALA A 114 -0.33 7.83 -2.43
N SER A 115 0.02 7.88 -1.15
CA SER A 115 -0.91 8.28 -0.09
C SER A 115 -1.33 9.74 -0.16
N GLU A 116 -0.48 10.65 -0.67
CA GLU A 116 -0.88 12.04 -0.87
C GLU A 116 -1.95 12.17 -1.96
N ILE A 117 -1.81 11.39 -3.04
CA ILE A 117 -2.81 11.34 -4.11
C ILE A 117 -4.14 10.76 -3.60
N ALA A 118 -4.08 9.66 -2.85
CA ALA A 118 -5.25 9.01 -2.28
C ALA A 118 -5.98 9.93 -1.27
N GLU A 119 -5.25 10.57 -0.36
CA GLU A 119 -5.82 11.49 0.63
C GLU A 119 -6.48 12.70 -0.02
N SER A 120 -5.81 13.35 -0.99
CA SER A 120 -6.35 14.52 -1.70
C SER A 120 -7.54 14.19 -2.61
N SER A 121 -7.63 12.95 -3.07
CA SER A 121 -8.73 12.46 -3.91
C SER A 121 -9.83 11.76 -3.11
N GLU A 122 -9.76 11.80 -1.79
CA GLU A 122 -10.72 11.16 -0.87
C GLU A 122 -10.92 9.65 -1.13
N THR A 123 -9.87 8.98 -1.63
CA THR A 123 -9.88 7.55 -1.95
C THR A 123 -9.16 6.76 -0.88
N VAL A 124 -9.79 5.68 -0.40
CA VAL A 124 -9.18 4.84 0.63
C VAL A 124 -7.92 4.15 0.09
N LEU A 125 -6.81 4.27 0.80
CA LEU A 125 -5.57 3.54 0.54
C LEU A 125 -5.14 2.77 1.80
N ILE A 126 -4.88 1.47 1.66
CA ILE A 126 -4.37 0.62 2.74
C ILE A 126 -3.07 -0.04 2.31
N THR A 127 -1.96 0.38 2.93
CA THR A 127 -0.64 -0.25 2.71
C THR A 127 -0.46 -1.47 3.62
N PRO A 128 0.03 -2.61 3.09
CA PRO A 128 0.29 -3.80 3.90
C PRO A 128 1.65 -3.77 4.62
N TRP A 129 2.60 -2.94 4.17
CA TRP A 129 4.00 -3.02 4.64
C TRP A 129 4.67 -1.67 4.96
N SER A 130 4.06 -0.52 4.63
CA SER A 130 4.70 0.76 4.93
C SER A 130 4.59 1.12 6.41
N THR A 131 5.73 1.11 7.10
CA THR A 131 5.85 1.36 8.55
C THR A 131 6.19 2.82 8.89
N ASN A 132 6.64 3.63 7.93
CA ASN A 132 6.97 5.02 8.19
C ASN A 132 5.72 5.84 8.59
N PRO A 133 5.73 6.60 9.69
CA PRO A 133 4.57 7.39 10.14
C PRO A 133 3.99 8.33 9.09
N LYS A 134 4.84 8.93 8.23
CA LYS A 134 4.41 9.87 7.17
C LYS A 134 3.43 9.26 6.17
N THR A 135 3.36 7.93 6.05
CA THR A 135 2.35 7.31 5.19
C THR A 135 0.94 7.62 5.66
N THR A 136 0.67 7.67 6.97
CA THR A 136 -0.68 7.89 7.52
C THR A 136 -0.81 9.20 8.29
N LEU A 137 0.25 10.02 8.33
CA LEU A 137 0.23 11.34 8.96
C LEU A 137 0.45 12.40 7.89
N ASP A 138 -0.33 13.47 7.95
CA ASP A 138 -0.14 14.64 7.11
C ASP A 138 1.21 15.32 7.43
N ALA A 139 2.00 15.58 6.39
CA ALA A 139 3.37 16.07 6.54
C ALA A 139 3.46 17.49 7.15
N THR A 140 2.38 18.26 7.12
CA THR A 140 2.35 19.66 7.59
C THR A 140 1.80 19.77 9.00
N THR A 141 0.69 19.08 9.26
CA THR A 141 -0.10 19.17 10.51
C THR A 141 0.23 18.04 11.48
N ASN A 142 0.89 16.98 11.02
CA ASN A 142 1.19 15.76 11.76
C ASN A 142 -0.08 15.07 12.33
N GLN A 143 -1.24 15.35 11.75
CA GLN A 143 -2.50 14.69 12.09
C GLN A 143 -2.72 13.44 11.21
N PRO A 144 -3.50 12.45 11.67
CA PRO A 144 -3.88 11.31 10.85
C PRO A 144 -4.57 11.75 9.56
N LYS A 145 -4.11 11.20 8.44
CA LYS A 145 -4.81 11.23 7.16
C LYS A 145 -6.15 10.53 7.30
N LYS A 146 -7.19 11.02 6.63
CA LYS A 146 -8.56 10.52 6.76
C LYS A 146 -8.81 9.26 5.94
N TYR A 147 -8.15 9.13 4.80
CA TYR A 147 -8.38 8.06 3.82
C TYR A 147 -7.21 7.08 3.72
N VAL A 148 -6.13 7.29 4.48
CA VAL A 148 -4.93 6.46 4.38
C VAL A 148 -4.70 5.66 5.65
N PHE A 149 -4.64 4.34 5.49
CA PHE A 149 -4.46 3.37 6.57
C PHE A 149 -3.29 2.43 6.28
N ARG A 150 -2.90 1.65 7.30
CA ARG A 150 -1.89 0.61 7.19
C ARG A 150 -2.30 -0.63 7.99
N ALA A 151 -1.89 -1.81 7.51
CA ALA A 151 -2.12 -3.07 8.20
C ALA A 151 -0.92 -3.50 9.09
N CYS A 152 0.26 -2.91 8.87
CA CYS A 152 1.47 -3.21 9.63
C CYS A 152 1.69 -2.25 10.82
N PHE A 153 2.65 -2.57 11.67
CA PHE A 153 3.13 -1.67 12.73
C PHE A 153 3.88 -0.46 12.16
N ILE A 154 4.34 0.44 13.03
CA ILE A 154 5.07 1.67 12.67
C ILE A 154 6.51 1.69 13.18
N ASP A 155 7.35 2.51 12.54
CA ASP A 155 8.77 2.66 12.89
C ASP A 155 9.00 2.97 14.40
N PRO A 156 8.24 3.87 15.05
CA PRO A 156 8.36 4.12 16.50
C PRO A 156 8.25 2.86 17.37
N PHE A 157 7.31 1.97 17.03
CA PHE A 157 7.13 0.72 17.74
C PHE A 157 8.31 -0.23 17.48
N GLN A 158 8.69 -0.39 16.21
CA GLN A 158 9.79 -1.28 15.80
C GLN A 158 11.13 -0.87 16.42
N GLY A 159 11.49 0.42 16.34
CA GLY A 159 12.75 0.93 16.88
C GLY A 159 12.81 0.83 18.40
N GLY A 160 11.69 1.03 19.10
CA GLY A 160 11.59 0.81 20.54
C GLY A 160 11.80 -0.65 20.94
N VAL A 161 11.18 -1.59 20.21
CA VAL A 161 11.36 -3.03 20.43
C VAL A 161 12.81 -3.45 20.17
N LEU A 162 13.43 -2.96 19.09
CA LEU A 162 14.82 -3.25 18.77
C LEU A 162 15.78 -2.70 19.83
N ALA A 163 15.57 -1.47 20.30
CA ALA A 163 16.35 -0.88 21.38
C ALA A 163 16.28 -1.71 22.66
N LYS A 164 15.07 -2.13 23.05
CA LYS A 164 14.85 -3.00 24.21
C LYS A 164 15.53 -4.36 24.04
N PHE A 165 15.42 -4.97 22.86
CA PHE A 165 16.07 -6.24 22.56
C PHE A 165 17.60 -6.15 22.69
N ALA A 166 18.21 -5.12 22.12
CA ALA A 166 19.65 -4.91 22.19
C ALA A 166 20.15 -4.76 23.64
N LEU A 167 19.46 -3.97 24.47
CA LEU A 167 19.87 -3.76 25.87
C LEU A 167 19.55 -4.94 26.78
N GLU A 168 18.36 -5.51 26.66
CA GLU A 168 17.86 -6.48 27.63
C GLU A 168 18.23 -7.92 27.28
N LYS A 169 18.28 -8.25 25.99
CA LYS A 169 18.57 -9.61 25.52
C LYS A 169 20.02 -9.75 25.09
N LEU A 170 20.52 -8.86 24.23
CA LEU A 170 21.93 -8.92 23.78
C LEU A 170 22.90 -8.36 24.82
N LYS A 171 22.41 -7.61 25.82
CA LYS A 171 23.24 -6.93 26.83
C LYS A 171 24.25 -5.94 26.22
N ALA A 172 24.01 -5.50 24.99
CA ALA A 172 24.83 -4.49 24.34
C ALA A 172 24.58 -3.15 25.02
N LYS A 173 25.64 -2.49 25.49
CA LYS A 173 25.57 -1.16 26.12
C LYS A 173 25.96 -0.06 25.16
N ASN A 174 26.90 -0.35 24.26
CA ASN A 174 27.23 0.48 23.13
C ASN A 174 26.59 -0.13 21.87
N ALA A 175 26.33 0.70 20.86
CA ALA A 175 25.91 0.26 19.54
C ALA A 175 26.34 1.27 18.49
N ALA A 176 26.49 0.83 17.26
CA ALA A 176 26.63 1.68 16.09
C ALA A 176 25.39 1.54 15.21
N VAL A 177 25.04 2.61 14.50
CA VAL A 177 23.97 2.61 13.50
C VAL A 177 24.56 3.02 12.16
N LEU A 178 24.25 2.27 11.12
CA LEU A 178 24.55 2.57 9.74
C LEU A 178 23.25 2.49 8.94
N TYR A 179 22.86 3.57 8.26
CA TYR A 179 21.57 3.64 7.57
C TYR A 179 21.64 4.41 6.25
N ASP A 180 20.73 4.08 5.33
CA ASP A 180 20.58 4.78 4.05
C ASP A 180 19.88 6.12 4.28
N VAL A 181 20.57 7.23 4.00
CA VAL A 181 20.03 8.57 4.17
C VAL A 181 19.03 8.95 3.08
N ALA A 182 19.06 8.28 1.92
CA ALA A 182 18.13 8.53 0.82
C ALA A 182 16.74 7.92 1.05
N SER A 183 16.57 7.06 2.07
CA SER A 183 15.30 6.44 2.42
C SER A 183 14.73 7.00 3.72
N ASP A 184 13.57 7.66 3.62
CA ASP A 184 12.83 8.17 4.79
C ASP A 184 12.52 7.09 5.83
N TYR A 185 12.28 5.85 5.41
CA TYR A 185 12.11 4.70 6.30
C TYR A 185 13.39 4.39 7.09
N ASN A 186 14.53 4.24 6.40
CA ASN A 186 15.80 3.91 7.04
C ASN A 186 16.25 5.02 8.00
N LYS A 187 16.07 6.29 7.59
CA LYS A 187 16.31 7.44 8.46
C LYS A 187 15.39 7.45 9.68
N GLY A 188 14.09 7.25 9.48
CA GLY A 188 13.09 7.25 10.55
C GLY A 188 13.39 6.19 11.61
N ILE A 189 13.65 4.94 11.20
CA ILE A 189 14.01 3.87 12.15
C ILE A 189 15.34 4.17 12.86
N ALA A 190 16.36 4.66 12.16
CA ALA A 190 17.65 4.96 12.77
C ALA A 190 17.51 6.01 13.89
N GLU A 191 16.76 7.09 13.64
CA GLU A 191 16.49 8.15 14.61
C GLU A 191 15.67 7.64 15.80
N VAL A 192 14.59 6.88 15.53
CA VAL A 192 13.77 6.26 16.59
C VAL A 192 14.58 5.30 17.43
N PHE A 193 15.37 4.42 16.81
CA PHE A 193 16.21 3.46 17.52
C PHE A 193 17.20 4.18 18.42
N LYS A 194 17.95 5.16 17.89
CA LYS A 194 18.90 5.96 18.67
C LYS A 194 18.23 6.60 19.89
N ALA A 195 17.12 7.31 19.67
CA ALA A 195 16.41 7.99 20.75
C ALA A 195 15.92 7.02 21.83
N ASN A 196 15.36 5.87 21.45
CA ASN A 196 14.89 4.87 22.42
C ASN A 196 16.06 4.16 23.12
N TYR A 197 17.12 3.81 22.41
CA TYR A 197 18.29 3.12 22.96
C TYR A 197 18.99 3.99 24.00
N GLU A 198 19.21 5.27 23.69
CA GLU A 198 19.81 6.25 24.61
C GLU A 198 18.90 6.50 25.83
N LYS A 199 17.58 6.64 25.62
CA LYS A 199 16.61 6.78 26.72
C LYS A 199 16.60 5.58 27.68
N LEU A 200 16.86 4.37 27.17
CA LEU A 200 16.94 3.15 27.96
C LEU A 200 18.34 2.91 28.58
N GLY A 201 19.27 3.87 28.45
CA GLY A 201 20.60 3.83 29.05
C GLY A 201 21.67 3.13 28.21
N GLY A 202 21.39 2.84 26.93
CA GLY A 202 22.40 2.48 25.94
C GLY A 202 23.12 3.71 25.39
N LYS A 203 24.20 3.49 24.64
CA LYS A 203 24.97 4.56 24.00
C LYS A 203 25.18 4.26 22.51
N ILE A 204 24.81 5.20 21.65
CA ILE A 204 25.17 5.13 20.23
C ILE A 204 26.56 5.74 20.07
N VAL A 205 27.56 4.91 19.74
CA VAL A 205 28.96 5.33 19.64
C VAL A 205 29.38 5.70 18.21
N ALA A 206 28.60 5.30 17.20
CA ALA A 206 28.73 5.75 15.82
C ALA A 206 27.34 5.80 15.15
N PHE A 207 27.11 6.83 14.34
CA PHE A 207 25.84 7.06 13.66
C PHE A 207 26.13 7.51 12.22
N GLU A 208 26.47 6.53 11.39
CA GLU A 208 26.98 6.76 10.04
C GLU A 208 25.88 6.59 8.99
N THR A 209 26.07 7.22 7.85
CA THR A 209 25.16 7.15 6.72
C THR A 209 25.84 6.60 5.47
N TYR A 210 25.01 6.04 4.60
CA TYR A 210 25.32 5.76 3.20
C TYR A 210 24.15 6.25 2.35
N THR A 211 24.27 6.21 1.03
CA THR A 211 23.16 6.45 0.10
C THR A 211 22.85 5.21 -0.73
N THR A 212 21.62 5.09 -1.21
CA THR A 212 21.20 3.98 -2.07
C THR A 212 22.18 3.79 -3.24
N ASN A 213 22.57 2.54 -3.50
CA ASN A 213 23.53 2.09 -4.52
C ASN A 213 25.01 2.27 -4.20
N ASP A 214 25.37 2.83 -3.04
CA ASP A 214 26.76 2.79 -2.57
C ASP A 214 27.30 1.35 -2.59
N LYS A 215 28.54 1.20 -3.06
CA LYS A 215 29.24 -0.10 -3.15
C LYS A 215 30.41 -0.20 -2.19
N ASP A 216 30.89 0.93 -1.68
CA ASP A 216 31.98 1.00 -0.73
C ASP A 216 31.49 1.63 0.58
N PHE A 217 31.68 0.91 1.67
CA PHE A 217 31.30 1.29 3.03
C PHE A 217 32.54 1.39 3.94
N SER A 218 33.75 1.32 3.37
CA SER A 218 35.00 1.18 4.13
C SER A 218 35.21 2.34 5.10
N ALA A 219 34.88 3.57 4.71
CA ALA A 219 35.02 4.75 5.57
C ALA A 219 34.08 4.68 6.79
N GLN A 220 32.80 4.37 6.57
CA GLN A 220 31.80 4.21 7.62
C GLN A 220 32.16 3.06 8.55
N LEU A 221 32.53 1.90 7.99
CA LEU A 221 32.91 0.72 8.76
C LEU A 221 34.20 0.93 9.57
N THR A 222 35.15 1.70 9.06
CA THR A 222 36.37 2.07 9.80
C THR A 222 36.02 2.92 11.02
N LYS A 223 35.20 3.97 10.85
CA LYS A 223 34.73 4.78 11.99
C LYS A 223 33.94 3.96 13.01
N ILE A 224 33.07 3.06 12.55
CA ILE A 224 32.31 2.15 13.42
C ILE A 224 33.25 1.25 14.21
N LYS A 225 34.27 0.65 13.57
CA LYS A 225 35.28 -0.17 14.23
C LYS A 225 36.04 0.62 15.30
N ASP A 226 36.48 1.84 14.96
CA ASP A 226 37.25 2.70 15.87
C ASP A 226 36.43 3.15 17.08
N ALA A 227 35.10 3.26 16.91
CA ALA A 227 34.16 3.61 17.98
C ALA A 227 33.89 2.48 18.98
N LYS A 228 34.29 1.23 18.69
CA LYS A 228 34.14 0.04 19.57
C LYS A 228 32.70 -0.13 20.12
N PRO A 229 31.70 -0.30 19.24
CA PRO A 229 30.31 -0.52 19.62
C PRO A 229 30.08 -1.82 20.39
#